data_AF-A0A562IEJ6-F1
#
_entry.id   AF-A0A562IEJ6-F1
#
_cell.length_a   1.000
_cell.length_b   1.000
_cell.length_c   1.000
_cell.angle_alpha   90.00
_cell.angle_beta   90.00
_cell.angle_gamma   90.00
#
_symmetry.space_group_name_H-M   'P 1'
#
loop_
_entity.id
_entity.type
_entity.pdbx_description
1 polymer ?
#
loop_
_entity_poly.entity_id
_entity_poly.type
_entity_poly.pdbx_seq_one_letter_code
_entity_poly.pdbx_strand_id
1 'polypeptide(L)'
;MAAVAGLAARLDVRLTVGLNSIPMAVPHTRPTGVTAHATRRDLIAGYEPWLQRVQVPGSVGHLLEYRLGEQGRDALGFAAHVPHYVAQTEYPAAAEVLLASVSRSTGLLLPRDGLRSAAEVVRVEIDRQVAQTDEAAVLVQALEEQYDAFARGRGEKNLLAAETGPLPTADELGAELERFLAEQGRPGDTPGS
;
A
#
# COMPACT_ATOMS: atom_id res chain seq x y z
N MET A 1 -0.17 28.13 -5.68
CA MET A 1 0.96 27.30 -5.20
C MET A 1 1.95 28.10 -4.36
N ALA A 2 2.58 29.14 -4.89
CA ALA A 2 3.54 29.98 -4.15
C ALA A 2 2.95 30.57 -2.86
N ALA A 3 1.67 30.95 -2.86
CA ALA A 3 1.00 31.47 -1.66
C ALA A 3 0.93 30.44 -0.51
N VAL A 4 0.58 29.17 -0.81
CA VAL A 4 0.48 28.12 0.21
C VAL A 4 1.86 27.76 0.74
N ALA A 5 2.86 27.59 -0.13
CA ALA A 5 4.23 27.35 0.28
C ALA A 5 4.80 28.52 1.09
N GLY A 6 4.50 29.76 0.70
CA GLY A 6 4.90 30.96 1.44
C GLY A 6 4.25 31.05 2.82
N LEU A 7 2.98 30.68 2.96
CA LEU A 7 2.31 30.56 4.27
C LEU A 7 2.95 29.47 5.12
N ALA A 8 3.19 28.29 4.55
CA ALA A 8 3.85 27.19 5.26
C ALA A 8 5.25 27.59 5.77
N ALA A 9 6.00 28.38 4.99
CA ALA A 9 7.27 28.93 5.41
C ALA A 9 7.14 29.93 6.56
N ARG A 10 6.18 30.88 6.46
CA ARG A 10 5.96 31.91 7.48
C ARG A 10 5.45 31.36 8.81
N LEU A 11 4.71 30.26 8.78
CA LEU A 11 4.14 29.60 9.95
C LEU A 11 5.04 28.48 10.51
N ASP A 12 6.25 28.32 9.96
CA ASP A 12 7.20 27.26 10.34
C ASP A 12 6.58 25.85 10.33
N VAL A 13 5.81 25.55 9.27
CA VAL A 13 5.17 24.25 9.12
C VAL A 13 6.25 23.18 8.92
N ARG A 14 6.38 22.30 9.92
CA ARG A 14 7.32 21.17 9.93
C ARG A 14 6.95 20.02 8.98
N LEU A 15 5.66 19.85 8.67
CA LEU A 15 5.17 18.74 7.86
C LEU A 15 3.86 19.12 7.18
N THR A 16 3.78 18.89 5.87
CA THR A 16 2.53 19.00 5.10
C THR A 16 2.00 17.60 4.78
N VAL A 17 0.71 17.36 5.04
CA VAL A 17 0.08 16.06 4.74
C VAL A 17 -1.05 16.22 3.72
N GLY A 18 -0.91 15.60 2.56
CA GLY A 18 -1.93 15.53 1.51
C GLY A 18 -2.83 14.31 1.69
N LEU A 19 -4.13 14.45 1.45
CA LEU A 19 -5.09 13.34 1.51
C LEU A 19 -5.90 13.31 0.23
N ASN A 20 -6.05 12.12 -0.36
CA ASN A 20 -6.95 11.89 -1.48
C ASN A 20 -7.45 10.44 -1.50
N SER A 21 -8.21 10.11 -2.53
CA SER A 21 -8.68 8.75 -2.81
C SER A 21 -8.49 8.42 -4.28
N ILE A 22 -8.30 7.14 -4.57
CA ILE A 22 -8.20 6.60 -5.91
C ILE A 22 -9.21 5.45 -6.08
N PRO A 23 -10.10 5.50 -7.10
CA PRO A 23 -10.95 4.38 -7.45
C PRO A 23 -10.09 3.18 -7.87
N MET A 24 -10.34 2.02 -7.28
CA MET A 24 -9.58 0.79 -7.48
C MET A 24 -10.52 -0.41 -7.64
N ALA A 25 -10.01 -1.47 -8.27
CA ALA A 25 -10.64 -2.79 -8.30
C ALA A 25 -10.41 -3.51 -6.97
N VAL A 26 -11.11 -3.06 -5.92
CA VAL A 26 -11.06 -3.63 -4.56
C VAL A 26 -12.48 -3.82 -4.03
N PRO A 27 -12.75 -4.82 -3.17
CA PRO A 27 -14.07 -5.02 -2.57
C PRO A 27 -14.27 -4.13 -1.34
N HIS A 28 -15.51 -3.69 -1.09
CA HIS A 28 -15.88 -2.92 0.12
C HIS A 28 -15.93 -3.80 1.39
N THR A 29 -15.88 -5.12 1.25
CA THR A 29 -15.93 -6.13 2.31
C THR A 29 -14.54 -6.50 2.86
N ARG A 30 -13.47 -5.82 2.41
CA ARG A 30 -12.10 -5.99 2.92
C ARG A 30 -11.57 -4.67 3.49
N PRO A 31 -10.52 -4.71 4.34
CA PRO A 31 -9.93 -3.49 4.88
C PRO A 31 -9.51 -2.51 3.78
N THR A 32 -9.91 -1.25 3.91
CA THR A 32 -9.57 -0.19 2.95
C THR A 32 -8.07 0.02 2.91
N GLY A 33 -7.47 -0.17 1.74
CA GLY A 33 -6.04 0.04 1.51
C GLY A 33 -5.66 1.51 1.43
N VAL A 34 -4.37 1.80 1.63
CA VAL A 34 -3.79 3.13 1.45
C VAL A 34 -2.46 3.05 0.74
N THR A 35 -2.23 3.92 -0.24
CA THR A 35 -0.90 4.15 -0.82
C THR A 35 -0.32 5.42 -0.20
N ALA A 36 0.86 5.30 0.41
CA ALA A 36 1.61 6.44 0.91
C ALA A 36 2.66 6.90 -0.13
N HIS A 37 2.86 8.21 -0.21
CA HIS A 37 3.90 8.87 -1.01
C HIS A 37 4.49 10.00 -0.18
N ALA A 38 5.73 10.40 -0.46
CA ALA A 38 6.39 11.46 0.29
C ALA A 38 7.57 12.06 -0.47
N THR A 39 7.96 13.27 -0.05
CA THR A 39 9.16 13.95 -0.53
C THR A 39 10.43 13.26 -0.08
N ARG A 40 10.39 12.51 1.04
CA ARG A 40 11.49 11.68 1.54
C ARG A 40 10.95 10.32 2.04
N ARG A 41 11.71 9.23 1.81
CA ARG A 41 11.26 7.84 2.05
C ARG A 41 11.05 7.50 3.53
N ASP A 42 11.81 8.12 4.42
CA ASP A 42 11.74 7.96 5.87
C ASP A 42 10.38 8.38 6.45
N LEU A 43 9.71 9.37 5.84
CA LEU A 43 8.37 9.83 6.26
C LEU A 43 7.27 8.78 6.12
N ILE A 44 7.49 7.76 5.29
CA ILE A 44 6.53 6.68 5.03
C ILE A 44 7.11 5.31 5.39
N ALA A 45 8.06 5.27 6.32
CA ALA A 45 8.57 4.02 6.87
C ALA A 45 7.41 3.14 7.40
N GLY A 46 7.39 1.87 7.00
CA GLY A 46 6.31 0.93 7.31
C GLY A 46 5.16 0.89 6.30
N TYR A 47 5.14 1.79 5.30
CA TYR A 47 4.30 1.61 4.11
C TYR A 47 5.11 0.91 3.02
N GLU A 48 4.69 -0.28 2.62
CA GLU A 48 5.29 -0.99 1.50
C GLU A 48 4.85 -0.40 0.16
N PRO A 49 5.77 0.14 -0.66
CA PRO A 49 5.44 0.62 -1.99
C PRO A 49 5.18 -0.58 -2.89
N TRP A 50 3.91 -0.82 -3.23
CA TRP A 50 3.54 -1.83 -4.22
C TRP A 50 3.55 -1.27 -5.65
N LEU A 51 3.36 0.05 -5.79
CA LEU A 51 3.46 0.79 -7.04
C LEU A 51 4.88 1.37 -7.14
N GLN A 52 5.70 0.88 -8.07
CA GLN A 52 7.06 1.40 -8.24
C GLN A 52 7.10 2.71 -9.04
N ARG A 53 6.42 2.75 -10.18
CA ARG A 53 6.34 3.94 -11.02
C ARG A 53 5.04 3.95 -11.80
N VAL A 54 4.21 4.94 -11.55
CA VAL A 54 2.94 5.13 -12.26
C VAL A 54 2.78 6.58 -12.69
N GLN A 55 2.15 6.77 -13.84
CA GLN A 55 1.72 8.08 -14.29
C GLN A 55 0.28 8.29 -13.82
N VAL A 56 0.06 9.37 -13.09
CA VAL A 56 -1.27 9.75 -12.59
C VAL A 56 -1.61 11.16 -13.09
N PRO A 57 -2.88 11.47 -13.35
CA PRO A 57 -3.29 12.84 -13.60
C PRO A 57 -2.82 13.77 -12.48
N GLY A 58 -2.15 14.86 -12.85
CA GLY A 58 -1.64 15.82 -11.87
C GLY A 58 -2.79 16.51 -11.15
N SER A 59 -2.70 16.61 -9.83
CA SER A 59 -3.57 17.48 -9.03
C SER A 59 -2.79 18.64 -8.42
N VAL A 60 -3.51 19.67 -7.98
CA VAL A 60 -2.92 20.78 -7.22
C VAL A 60 -2.21 20.28 -5.96
N GLY A 61 -2.79 19.29 -5.25
CA GLY A 61 -2.18 18.70 -4.06
C GLY A 61 -0.86 18.00 -4.37
N HIS A 62 -0.83 17.18 -5.42
CA HIS A 62 0.38 16.48 -5.85
C HIS A 62 1.48 17.44 -6.30
N LEU A 63 1.11 18.49 -7.05
CA LEU A 63 2.06 19.51 -7.45
C LEU A 63 2.58 20.29 -6.24
N LEU A 64 1.77 20.49 -5.19
CA LEU A 64 2.21 21.15 -3.95
C LEU A 64 3.27 20.31 -3.25
N GLU A 65 2.97 19.04 -3.03
CA GLU A 65 3.91 18.09 -2.43
C GLU A 65 5.23 18.06 -3.21
N TYR A 66 5.16 17.94 -4.54
CA TYR A 66 6.33 17.95 -5.41
C TYR A 66 7.17 19.24 -5.25
N ARG A 67 6.53 20.42 -5.28
CA ARG A 67 7.23 21.71 -5.13
C ARG A 67 7.79 21.91 -3.72
N LEU A 68 7.14 21.40 -2.68
CA LEU A 68 7.67 21.40 -1.32
C LEU A 68 8.93 20.52 -1.24
N GLY A 69 8.92 19.37 -1.91
CA GLY A 69 10.09 18.50 -2.05
C GLY A 69 11.27 19.17 -2.74
N GLU A 70 11.04 19.90 -3.84
CA GLU A 70 12.08 20.70 -4.51
C GLU A 70 12.69 21.79 -3.59
N GLN A 71 11.94 22.23 -2.58
CA GLN A 71 12.40 23.20 -1.57
C GLN A 71 13.02 22.54 -0.33
N GLY A 72 13.20 21.22 -0.33
CA GLY A 72 13.72 20.46 0.82
C GLY A 72 12.76 20.39 2.01
N ARG A 73 11.46 20.63 1.80
CA ARG A 73 10.44 20.58 2.85
C ARG A 73 9.80 19.20 2.94
N ASP A 74 9.44 18.83 4.17
CA ASP A 74 8.76 17.58 4.46
C ASP A 74 7.30 17.65 4.04
N ALA A 75 6.93 16.79 3.11
CA ALA A 75 5.56 16.56 2.73
C ALA A 75 5.33 15.07 2.44
N LEU A 76 4.16 14.58 2.82
CA LEU A 76 3.72 13.23 2.54
C LEU A 76 2.24 13.21 2.18
N GLY A 77 1.82 12.19 1.45
CA GLY A 77 0.47 12.03 0.97
C GLY A 77 -0.06 10.63 1.19
N PHE A 78 -1.36 10.53 1.48
CA PHE A 78 -2.08 9.25 1.58
C PHE A 78 -3.22 9.21 0.56
N ALA A 79 -3.29 8.11 -0.17
CA ALA A 79 -4.33 7.81 -1.15
C ALA A 79 -5.11 6.57 -0.73
N ALA A 80 -6.37 6.75 -0.29
CA ALA A 80 -7.25 5.64 0.05
C ALA A 80 -7.73 4.90 -1.22
N HIS A 81 -7.75 3.57 -1.16
CA HIS A 81 -8.26 2.74 -2.25
C HIS A 81 -9.77 2.56 -2.09
N VAL A 82 -10.54 3.23 -2.94
CA VAL A 82 -12.01 3.19 -2.88
C VAL A 82 -12.51 2.20 -3.94
N PRO A 83 -13.45 1.29 -3.60
CA PRO A 83 -14.08 0.43 -4.60
C PRO A 83 -14.67 1.28 -5.73
N HIS A 84 -14.28 1.02 -6.97
CA HIS A 84 -14.66 1.85 -8.11
C HIS A 84 -16.18 1.99 -8.30
N TYR A 85 -16.96 0.99 -7.92
CA TYR A 85 -18.42 0.98 -8.00
C TYR A 85 -19.12 1.86 -6.93
N VAL A 86 -18.41 2.33 -5.89
CA VAL A 86 -18.96 3.28 -4.90
C VAL A 86 -18.27 4.65 -4.93
N ALA A 87 -17.38 4.89 -5.90
CA ALA A 87 -16.53 6.08 -5.95
C ALA A 87 -17.30 7.41 -6.11
N GLN A 88 -18.57 7.36 -6.52
CA GLN A 88 -19.44 8.55 -6.65
C GLN A 88 -20.35 8.77 -5.42
N THR A 89 -20.20 7.96 -4.38
CA THR A 89 -20.99 8.04 -3.14
C THR A 89 -20.10 8.34 -1.94
N GLU A 90 -20.70 8.71 -0.82
CA GLU A 90 -19.95 8.87 0.43
C GLU A 90 -19.40 7.52 0.90
N TYR A 91 -18.08 7.46 1.14
CA TYR A 91 -17.41 6.25 1.62
C TYR A 91 -16.58 6.54 2.88
N PRO A 92 -17.22 6.59 4.07
CA PRO A 92 -16.56 7.01 5.31
C PRO A 92 -15.35 6.16 5.73
N ALA A 93 -15.29 4.90 5.29
CA ALA A 93 -14.14 4.03 5.52
C ALA A 93 -12.84 4.58 4.94
N ALA A 94 -12.89 5.29 3.79
CA ALA A 94 -11.72 5.98 3.23
C ALA A 94 -11.27 7.14 4.13
N ALA A 95 -12.20 7.96 4.64
CA ALA A 95 -11.85 9.04 5.56
C ALA A 95 -11.27 8.49 6.88
N GLU A 96 -11.81 7.39 7.41
CA GLU A 96 -11.33 6.75 8.63
C GLU A 96 -9.87 6.31 8.49
N VAL A 97 -9.53 5.59 7.41
CA VAL A 97 -8.17 5.10 7.19
C VAL A 97 -7.19 6.24 6.89
N LEU A 98 -7.62 7.30 6.21
CA LEU A 98 -6.81 8.49 5.96
C LEU A 98 -6.48 9.20 7.28
N LEU A 99 -7.45 9.43 8.15
CA LEU A 99 -7.19 10.02 9.47
C LEU A 99 -6.35 9.10 10.36
N ALA A 100 -6.53 7.78 10.25
CA ALA A 100 -5.67 6.81 10.92
C ALA A 100 -4.20 6.96 10.47
N SER A 101 -3.99 7.16 9.16
CA SER A 101 -2.68 7.31 8.54
C SER A 101 -2.01 8.63 8.96
N VAL A 102 -2.78 9.72 9.01
CA VAL A 102 -2.32 11.02 9.55
C VAL A 102 -1.95 10.90 11.03
N SER A 103 -2.80 10.26 11.84
CA SER A 103 -2.54 10.09 13.27
C SER A 103 -1.23 9.34 13.49
N ARG A 104 -0.99 8.29 12.70
CA ARG A 104 0.23 7.47 12.74
C ARG A 104 1.49 8.26 12.36
N SER A 105 1.43 9.08 11.30
CA SER A 105 2.61 9.82 10.81
C SER A 105 2.90 11.10 11.60
N THR A 106 1.89 11.68 12.25
CA THR A 106 2.03 12.98 12.94
C THR A 106 2.06 12.87 14.46
N GLY A 107 1.62 11.74 15.03
CA GLY A 107 1.41 11.56 16.47
C GLY A 107 0.15 12.26 17.02
N LEU A 108 -0.68 12.86 16.15
CA LEU A 108 -1.92 13.50 16.56
C LEU A 108 -2.99 12.46 16.94
N LEU A 109 -3.73 12.76 18.01
CA LEU A 109 -4.89 11.97 18.42
C LEU A 109 -6.15 12.54 17.77
N LEU A 110 -6.49 12.03 16.59
CA LEU A 110 -7.68 12.47 15.85
C LEU A 110 -8.88 11.57 16.19
N PRO A 111 -10.05 12.13 16.54
CA PRO A 111 -11.25 11.36 16.82
C PRO A 111 -11.76 10.69 15.54
N ARG A 112 -12.03 9.37 15.59
CA ARG A 112 -12.45 8.56 14.43
C ARG A 112 -13.73 7.76 14.64
N ASP A 113 -14.28 7.74 15.86
CA ASP A 113 -15.39 6.84 16.20
C ASP A 113 -16.67 7.13 15.40
N GLY A 114 -16.95 8.41 15.13
CA GLY A 114 -18.05 8.81 14.25
C GLY A 114 -17.88 8.30 12.82
N LEU A 115 -16.66 8.36 12.28
CA LEU A 115 -16.35 7.83 10.94
C LEU A 115 -16.46 6.31 10.89
N ARG A 116 -16.01 5.60 11.94
CA ARG A 116 -16.15 4.15 12.04
C ARG A 116 -17.62 3.72 12.08
N SER A 117 -18.43 4.43 12.86
CA SER A 117 -19.87 4.17 12.96
C SER A 117 -20.57 4.43 11.62
N ALA A 118 -20.25 5.55 10.96
CA ALA A 118 -20.78 5.87 9.64
C ALA A 118 -20.32 4.88 8.56
N ALA A 119 -19.07 4.41 8.64
CA ALA A 119 -18.52 3.43 7.71
C ALA A 119 -19.29 2.09 7.79
N GLU A 120 -19.65 1.65 9.00
CA GLU A 120 -20.45 0.44 9.17
C GLU A 120 -21.86 0.59 8.59
N VAL A 121 -22.52 1.73 8.83
CA VAL A 121 -23.84 2.01 8.24
C VAL A 121 -23.78 1.98 6.71
N VAL A 122 -22.79 2.65 6.12
CA VAL A 122 -22.61 2.67 4.67
C VAL A 122 -22.26 1.28 4.13
N ARG A 123 -21.43 0.48 4.83
CA ARG A 123 -21.09 -0.88 4.44
C ARG A 123 -22.34 -1.75 4.32
N VAL A 124 -23.22 -1.72 5.32
CA VAL A 124 -24.48 -2.49 5.32
C VAL A 124 -25.40 -2.06 4.18
N GLU A 125 -25.46 -0.77 3.86
CA GLU A 125 -26.26 -0.29 2.72
C GLU A 125 -25.66 -0.75 1.37
N ILE A 126 -24.34 -0.73 1.22
CA ILE A 126 -23.68 -1.28 0.02
C ILE A 126 -23.94 -2.78 -0.09
N ASP A 127 -23.81 -3.56 1.00
CA ASP A 127 -24.14 -5.00 1.03
C ASP A 127 -25.57 -5.24 0.52
N ARG A 128 -26.54 -4.44 1.00
CA ARG A 128 -27.95 -4.50 0.59
C ARG A 128 -28.15 -4.20 -0.89
N GLN A 129 -27.38 -3.26 -1.46
CA GLN A 129 -27.46 -2.90 -2.87
C GLN A 129 -26.83 -3.98 -3.76
N VAL A 130 -25.68 -4.51 -3.37
CA VAL A 130 -24.99 -5.60 -4.09
C VAL A 130 -25.85 -6.85 -4.13
N ALA A 131 -26.57 -7.17 -3.06
CA ALA A 131 -27.47 -8.32 -3.01
C ALA A 131 -28.72 -8.21 -3.90
N GLN A 132 -28.98 -7.05 -4.54
CA GLN A 132 -30.12 -6.88 -5.44
C GLN A 132 -29.90 -7.47 -6.83
N THR A 133 -28.65 -7.70 -7.24
CA THR A 133 -28.33 -8.27 -8.56
C THR A 133 -27.23 -9.31 -8.47
N ASP A 134 -27.45 -10.47 -9.10
CA ASP A 134 -26.45 -11.55 -9.12
C ASP A 134 -25.13 -11.10 -9.75
N GLU A 135 -25.19 -10.21 -10.75
CA GLU A 135 -24.01 -9.65 -11.41
C GLU A 135 -23.13 -8.85 -10.44
N ALA A 136 -23.73 -8.01 -9.59
CA ALA A 136 -22.97 -7.23 -8.60
C ALA A 136 -22.36 -8.15 -7.54
N ALA A 137 -23.09 -9.18 -7.10
CA ALA A 137 -22.59 -10.17 -6.15
C ALA A 137 -21.39 -10.94 -6.71
N VAL A 138 -21.46 -11.42 -7.96
CA VAL A 138 -20.35 -12.10 -8.64
C VAL A 138 -19.14 -11.18 -8.80
N LEU A 139 -19.35 -9.91 -9.17
CA LEU A 139 -18.26 -8.93 -9.25
C LEU A 139 -17.55 -8.76 -7.90
N VAL A 140 -18.31 -8.56 -6.82
CA VAL A 140 -17.72 -8.39 -5.48
C VAL A 140 -16.95 -9.63 -5.06
N GLN A 141 -17.51 -10.83 -5.25
CA GLN A 141 -16.83 -12.08 -4.94
C GLN A 141 -15.50 -12.23 -5.71
N ALA A 142 -15.49 -11.91 -7.01
CA ALA A 142 -14.26 -11.95 -7.80
C ALA A 142 -13.19 -10.97 -7.28
N LEU A 143 -13.60 -9.78 -6.84
CA LEU A 143 -12.69 -8.79 -6.23
C LEU A 143 -12.16 -9.25 -4.87
N GLU A 144 -12.97 -9.96 -4.07
CA GLU A 144 -12.53 -10.58 -2.82
C GLU A 144 -11.46 -11.65 -3.05
N GLU A 145 -11.69 -12.55 -4.00
CA GLU A 145 -10.73 -13.60 -4.35
C GLU A 145 -9.38 -13.00 -4.81
N GLN A 146 -9.42 -11.96 -5.65
CA GLN A 146 -8.24 -11.22 -6.10
C GLN A 146 -7.51 -10.54 -4.94
N TYR A 147 -8.23 -9.86 -4.05
CA TYR A 147 -7.66 -9.20 -2.87
C TYR A 147 -6.99 -10.22 -1.96
N ASP A 148 -7.66 -11.33 -1.64
CA ASP A 148 -7.17 -12.33 -0.71
C ASP A 148 -5.95 -13.07 -1.28
N ALA A 149 -5.92 -13.34 -2.59
CA ALA A 149 -4.75 -13.88 -3.27
C ALA A 149 -3.55 -12.92 -3.18
N PHE A 150 -3.77 -11.63 -3.40
CA PHE A 150 -2.72 -10.61 -3.27
C PHE A 150 -2.23 -10.48 -1.81
N ALA A 151 -3.13 -10.49 -0.84
CA ALA A 151 -2.80 -10.38 0.58
C ALA A 151 -1.95 -11.57 1.07
N ARG A 152 -2.30 -12.80 0.67
CA ARG A 152 -1.50 -14.00 0.97
C ARG A 152 -0.08 -13.90 0.42
N GLY A 153 0.08 -13.51 -0.85
CA GLY A 153 1.40 -13.36 -1.46
C GLY A 153 2.30 -12.29 -0.81
N ARG A 154 1.70 -11.29 -0.12
CA ARG A 154 2.47 -10.34 0.71
C ARG A 154 2.83 -10.88 2.08
N GLY A 155 1.90 -11.59 2.73
CA GLY A 155 2.19 -12.28 3.99
C GLY A 155 3.37 -13.24 3.85
N GLU A 156 3.39 -14.03 2.77
CA GLU A 156 4.48 -14.95 2.46
C GLU A 156 5.82 -14.23 2.22
N LYS A 157 5.84 -13.12 1.47
CA LYS A 157 7.08 -12.33 1.28
C LYS A 157 7.61 -11.76 2.59
N ASN A 158 6.75 -11.31 3.50
CA ASN A 158 7.18 -10.79 4.80
C ASN A 158 7.70 -11.88 5.74
N LEU A 159 7.15 -13.10 5.66
CA LEU A 159 7.70 -14.25 6.38
C LEU A 159 9.08 -14.66 5.84
N LEU A 160 9.24 -14.75 4.51
CA LEU A 160 10.54 -15.04 3.89
C LEU A 160 11.59 -13.95 4.14
N ALA A 161 11.17 -12.68 4.17
CA ALA A 161 12.03 -11.54 4.54
C ALA A 161 12.42 -11.54 6.02
N ALA A 162 11.58 -12.11 6.90
CA ALA A 162 11.89 -12.31 8.32
C ALA A 162 12.78 -13.54 8.57
N GLU A 163 12.72 -14.55 7.70
CA GLU A 163 13.57 -15.74 7.74
C GLU A 163 14.93 -15.56 7.04
N THR A 164 15.11 -14.48 6.26
CA THR A 164 16.42 -14.14 5.71
C THR A 164 17.28 -13.51 6.81
N GLY A 165 17.99 -14.37 7.55
CA GLY A 165 19.32 -14.03 8.06
C GLY A 165 20.21 -13.46 6.94
N PRO A 166 21.38 -12.89 7.26
CA PRO A 166 22.24 -12.23 6.27
C PRO A 166 22.37 -13.08 5.01
N LEU A 167 22.05 -12.48 3.85
CA LEU A 167 22.18 -13.12 2.53
C LEU A 167 23.51 -13.87 2.49
N PRO A 168 23.52 -15.19 2.17
CA PRO A 168 24.74 -15.95 2.10
C PRO A 168 25.71 -15.26 1.15
N THR A 169 26.94 -15.11 1.60
CA THR A 169 28.01 -14.49 0.80
C THR A 169 28.28 -15.32 -0.45
N ALA A 170 28.87 -14.70 -1.47
CA ALA A 170 29.21 -15.38 -2.73
C ALA A 170 30.09 -16.63 -2.49
N ASP A 171 30.90 -16.61 -1.43
CA ASP A 171 31.76 -17.72 -1.03
C ASP A 171 30.95 -18.90 -0.46
N GLU A 172 29.89 -18.64 0.31
CA GLU A 172 28.98 -19.66 0.85
C GLU A 172 28.13 -20.29 -0.27
N LEU A 173 27.64 -19.48 -1.21
CA LEU A 173 26.93 -19.98 -2.40
C LEU A 173 27.84 -20.82 -3.32
N GLY A 174 29.13 -20.44 -3.41
CA GLY A 174 30.13 -21.20 -4.16
C GLY A 174 30.41 -22.57 -3.55
N ALA A 175 30.56 -22.65 -2.23
CA ALA A 175 30.80 -23.90 -1.51
C ALA A 175 29.62 -24.88 -1.63
N GLU A 176 28.38 -24.39 -1.55
CA GLU A 176 27.18 -25.21 -1.72
C GLU A 176 27.06 -25.77 -3.15
N LEU A 177 27.41 -24.95 -4.16
CA LEU A 177 27.42 -25.35 -5.57
C LEU A 177 28.51 -26.40 -5.87
N GLU A 178 29.70 -26.25 -5.30
CA GLU A 178 30.77 -27.25 -5.42
C GLU A 178 30.38 -28.59 -4.76
N ARG A 179 29.68 -28.55 -3.63
CA ARG A 179 29.14 -29.74 -2.95
C ARG A 179 28.14 -30.47 -3.83
N PHE A 180 27.20 -29.74 -4.42
CA PHE A 180 26.19 -30.27 -5.32
C PHE A 180 26.80 -30.88 -6.60
N LEU A 181 27.84 -30.25 -7.15
CA LEU A 181 28.56 -30.77 -8.32
C LEU A 181 29.43 -31.98 -7.97
N ALA A 182 30.01 -32.04 -6.76
CA ALA A 182 30.76 -33.20 -6.27
C ALA A 182 29.85 -34.42 -6.05
N GLU A 183 28.59 -34.19 -5.66
CA GLU A 183 27.58 -35.25 -5.54
C GLU A 183 27.11 -35.79 -6.91
N GLN A 184 27.14 -34.96 -7.97
CA GLN A 184 26.85 -35.40 -9.34
C GLN A 184 28.09 -35.88 -10.13
N GLY A 185 29.30 -35.62 -9.61
CA GLY A 185 30.59 -35.83 -10.28
C GLY A 185 31.26 -37.19 -10.07
N ARG A 186 30.53 -38.29 -9.85
CA ARG A 186 31.08 -39.66 -9.95
C ARG A 186 30.51 -40.41 -11.17
N PRO A 187 31.18 -40.35 -12.34
CA PRO A 187 30.95 -41.28 -13.43
C PRO A 187 32.02 -42.39 -13.48
N GLY A 188 31.56 -43.64 -13.38
CA GLY A 188 32.03 -44.77 -14.18
C GLY A 188 33.12 -45.69 -13.59
N ASP A 189 32.78 -46.98 -13.41
CA ASP A 189 33.75 -48.06 -13.63
C ASP A 189 33.04 -49.26 -14.30
N THR A 190 33.38 -49.55 -15.54
CA THR A 190 33.12 -50.82 -16.26
C THR A 190 34.48 -51.47 -16.48
N PRO A 191 34.66 -52.79 -16.26
CA PRO A 191 34.47 -53.69 -17.42
C PRO A 191 34.08 -55.16 -17.10
N GLY A 192 33.43 -55.81 -18.09
CA GLY A 192 33.71 -57.21 -18.46
C GLY A 192 32.74 -58.31 -17.99
N SER A 193 31.86 -58.78 -18.89
CA SER A 193 31.68 -60.17 -19.37
C SER A 193 30.46 -60.26 -20.28
#